data_AF-A0A917NJR0-F1
#
_entry.id   AF-A0A917NJR0-F1
#
_cell.length_a   1.000
_cell.length_b   1.000
_cell.length_c   1.000
_cell.angle_alpha   90.00
_cell.angle_beta   90.00
_cell.angle_gamma   90.00
#
_symmetry.space_group_name_H-M   'P 1'
#
loop_
_entity.id
_entity.type
_entity.pdbx_description
1 polymer ?
#
loop_
_entity_poly.entity_id
_entity_poly.type
_entity_poly.pdbx_seq_one_letter_code
_entity_poly.pdbx_strand_id
1 'polypeptide(L)'
;MRLGSVHRRDGERVVKQLTERHPAGRNFVAAMASSGEQGMRSYLAELDRVAVRLPGNLEIVSAEPLTVQHRWMDGPTLLDAPTMTPEVFASAIAEVATWVRRLDRRDARVDTNLANFCIVNGRPVLVDVLPPLVPSRRPRPTSLFDDLFLSLCFDTSVILDALCGYALRQAIRSGDRGVIADLLGVVNDLVSSPETTGLAKEWFRARLKLARRAARGVVDPEMMHEFFALTSVLKFRHFDEPGRRRRVDEVAIRIRELDL
;
A
#
# COMPACT_ATOMS: atom_id res chain seq x y z
N MET A 1 1.53 3.65 -4.62
CA MET A 1 1.18 3.79 -6.05
C MET A 1 0.45 5.11 -6.12
N ARG A 2 1.01 6.14 -6.76
CA ARG A 2 0.42 7.49 -6.68
C ARG A 2 -0.52 7.71 -7.86
N LEU A 3 -1.81 7.72 -7.58
CA LEU A 3 -2.80 8.30 -8.49
C LEU A 3 -2.99 9.76 -8.07
N GLY A 4 -2.35 10.66 -8.81
CA GLY A 4 -2.76 12.04 -8.77
C GLY A 4 -2.24 12.88 -7.60
N SER A 5 -1.01 12.70 -7.12
CA SER A 5 -0.41 13.69 -6.22
C SER A 5 0.84 14.34 -6.81
N VAL A 6 1.00 15.65 -6.60
CA VAL A 6 2.23 16.41 -6.93
C VAL A 6 2.98 16.67 -5.65
N HIS A 7 4.26 16.31 -5.63
CA HIS A 7 5.11 16.41 -4.46
C HIS A 7 6.14 17.49 -4.73
N ARG A 8 6.17 18.53 -3.91
CA ARG A 8 7.24 19.53 -3.92
C ARG A 8 7.85 19.59 -2.53
N ARG A 9 9.17 19.39 -2.48
CA ARG A 9 9.96 19.76 -1.30
C ARG A 9 10.27 21.25 -1.42
N ASP A 10 9.97 21.99 -0.36
CA ASP A 10 10.29 23.39 -0.21
C ASP A 10 11.05 23.57 1.12
N GLY A 11 12.37 23.49 1.06
CA GLY A 11 13.23 23.40 2.24
C GLY A 11 12.92 22.18 3.13
N GLU A 12 12.47 22.44 4.36
CA GLU A 12 12.04 21.44 5.35
C GLU A 12 10.56 21.04 5.23
N ARG A 13 9.83 21.58 4.27
CA ARG A 13 8.40 21.32 4.10
C ARG A 13 8.14 20.46 2.87
N VAL A 14 7.13 19.61 2.99
CA VAL A 14 6.57 18.84 1.89
C VAL A 14 5.16 19.34 1.66
N VAL A 15 4.88 19.79 0.45
CA VAL A 15 3.52 20.11 -0.01
C VAL A 15 3.06 19.01 -0.96
N LYS A 16 1.86 18.47 -0.69
CA LYS A 16 1.20 17.47 -1.51
C LYS A 16 -0.16 17.96 -1.91
N GLN A 17 -0.41 17.94 -3.21
CA GLN A 17 -1.66 18.38 -3.80
C GLN A 17 -2.32 17.21 -4.53
N LEU A 18 -3.59 16.95 -4.23
CA LEU A 18 -4.42 16.01 -4.97
C LEU A 18 -4.81 16.60 -6.34
N THR A 19 -4.55 15.87 -7.41
CA THR A 19 -4.64 16.30 -8.81
C THR A 19 -5.17 15.18 -9.68
N GLU A 20 -6.05 15.48 -10.62
CA GLU A 20 -6.55 14.50 -11.58
C GLU A 20 -5.58 14.34 -12.77
N ARG A 21 -4.47 13.64 -12.56
CA ARG A 21 -3.44 13.50 -13.61
C ARG A 21 -3.60 12.29 -14.54
N HIS A 22 -4.44 11.31 -14.20
CA HIS A 22 -4.56 10.07 -14.97
C HIS A 22 -6.01 9.66 -15.21
N PRO A 23 -6.41 9.24 -16.43
CA PRO A 23 -7.78 8.81 -16.72
C PRO A 23 -8.23 7.61 -15.88
N ALA A 24 -7.38 6.58 -15.76
CA ALA A 24 -7.64 5.47 -14.84
C ALA A 24 -7.51 5.95 -13.40
N GLY A 25 -8.55 5.71 -12.59
CA GLY A 25 -8.67 6.22 -11.23
C GLY A 25 -9.24 7.64 -11.10
N ARG A 26 -9.73 8.25 -12.19
CA ARG A 26 -10.40 9.57 -12.12
C ARG A 26 -11.57 9.56 -11.13
N ASN A 27 -12.43 8.55 -11.19
CA ASN A 27 -13.58 8.42 -10.29
C ASN A 27 -13.13 8.31 -8.82
N PHE A 28 -12.00 7.65 -8.56
CA PHE A 28 -11.40 7.61 -7.24
C PHE A 28 -10.88 8.98 -6.80
N VAL A 29 -10.09 9.67 -7.62
CA VAL A 29 -9.58 11.00 -7.26
C VAL A 29 -10.73 11.98 -7.03
N ALA A 30 -11.75 11.98 -7.90
CA ALA A 30 -12.94 12.82 -7.75
C ALA A 30 -13.70 12.50 -6.45
N ALA A 31 -13.91 11.23 -6.13
CA ALA A 31 -14.56 10.81 -4.89
C ALA A 31 -13.76 11.28 -3.66
N MET A 32 -12.43 11.13 -3.66
CA MET A 32 -11.60 11.55 -2.53
C MET A 32 -11.49 13.08 -2.44
N ALA A 33 -11.42 13.80 -3.57
CA ALA A 33 -11.44 15.27 -3.62
C ALA A 33 -12.75 15.85 -3.08
N SER A 34 -13.89 15.20 -3.35
CA SER A 34 -15.20 15.60 -2.80
C SER A 34 -15.28 15.57 -1.28
N SER A 35 -14.31 14.94 -0.61
CA SER A 35 -14.18 14.95 0.86
C SER A 35 -13.92 16.36 1.40
N GLY A 36 -13.25 17.19 0.59
CA GLY A 36 -12.84 18.54 0.98
C GLY A 36 -12.05 18.55 2.28
N GLU A 37 -12.00 19.71 2.90
CA GLU A 37 -11.30 19.90 4.18
C GLU A 37 -11.93 19.08 5.31
N GLN A 38 -13.25 19.10 5.45
CA GLN A 38 -13.93 18.42 6.56
C GLN A 38 -13.74 16.89 6.52
N GLY A 39 -13.82 16.29 5.33
CA GLY A 39 -13.57 14.86 5.16
C GLY A 39 -12.11 14.51 5.41
N MET A 40 -11.16 15.36 4.99
CA MET A 40 -9.74 15.18 5.34
C MET A 40 -9.50 15.27 6.85
N ARG A 41 -10.11 16.25 7.55
CA ARG A 41 -10.04 16.37 9.02
C ARG A 41 -10.59 15.13 9.71
N SER A 42 -11.74 14.63 9.25
CA SER A 42 -12.37 13.42 9.80
C SER A 42 -11.49 12.19 9.59
N TYR A 43 -10.91 12.04 8.39
CA TYR A 43 -9.95 10.98 8.07
C TYR A 43 -8.73 11.02 8.99
N LEU A 44 -8.10 12.18 9.18
CA LEU A 44 -6.95 12.34 10.08
C LEU A 44 -7.33 12.02 11.54
N ALA A 45 -8.53 12.39 11.98
CA ALA A 45 -9.02 12.05 13.31
C ALA A 45 -9.20 10.53 13.51
N GLU A 46 -9.67 9.79 12.51
CA GLU A 46 -9.74 8.32 12.61
C GLU A 46 -8.35 7.67 12.64
N LEU A 47 -7.37 8.22 11.90
CA LEU A 47 -5.98 7.78 11.98
C LEU A 47 -5.40 8.00 13.38
N ASP A 48 -5.63 9.18 13.97
CA ASP A 48 -5.18 9.51 15.32
C ASP A 48 -5.80 8.60 16.38
N ARG A 49 -7.11 8.30 16.28
CA ARG A 49 -7.81 7.40 17.20
C ARG A 49 -7.23 5.99 17.30
N VAL A 50 -6.53 5.52 16.27
CA VAL A 50 -5.84 4.20 16.28
C VAL A 50 -4.34 4.33 16.53
N ALA A 51 -3.88 5.54 16.86
CA ALA A 51 -2.49 5.93 17.08
C ALA A 51 -1.58 5.73 15.85
N VAL A 52 -2.11 5.98 14.64
CA VAL A 52 -1.26 6.11 13.45
C VAL A 52 -0.41 7.36 13.60
N ARG A 53 0.89 7.22 13.38
CA ARG A 53 1.81 8.36 13.51
C ARG A 53 1.91 9.13 12.23
N LEU A 54 1.74 10.43 12.38
CA LEU A 54 1.73 11.39 11.29
C LEU A 54 2.95 12.31 11.41
N PRO A 55 3.42 12.88 10.30
CA PRO A 55 4.51 13.83 10.32
C PRO A 55 4.14 15.07 11.14
N GLY A 56 5.13 15.68 11.78
CA GLY A 56 4.94 16.94 12.50
C GLY A 56 4.49 18.06 11.56
N ASN A 57 3.74 19.02 12.11
CA ASN A 57 3.20 20.18 11.39
C ASN A 57 2.33 19.77 10.18
N LEU A 58 1.61 18.64 10.27
CA LEU A 58 0.66 18.23 9.25
C LEU A 58 -0.55 19.18 9.26
N GLU A 59 -0.75 19.89 8.16
CA GLU A 59 -1.78 20.91 7.99
C GLU A 59 -2.51 20.71 6.65
N ILE A 60 -3.80 21.05 6.63
CA ILE A 60 -4.58 21.16 5.39
C ILE A 60 -4.45 22.61 4.93
N VAL A 61 -3.81 22.81 3.78
CA VAL A 61 -3.46 24.15 3.25
C VAL A 61 -4.53 24.66 2.27
N SER A 62 -5.18 23.76 1.54
CA SER A 62 -6.28 24.10 0.65
C SER A 62 -7.27 22.93 0.57
N ALA A 63 -8.56 23.24 0.45
CA ALA A 63 -9.61 22.27 0.18
C ALA A 63 -9.76 21.97 -1.32
N GLU A 64 -9.45 22.95 -2.18
CA GLU A 64 -9.66 22.90 -3.63
C GLU A 64 -8.48 23.55 -4.37
N PRO A 65 -7.60 22.76 -5.00
CA PRO A 65 -7.48 21.31 -4.86
C PRO A 65 -7.01 20.92 -3.45
N LEU A 66 -7.49 19.78 -2.95
CA LEU A 66 -7.12 19.29 -1.61
C LEU A 66 -5.60 19.17 -1.48
N THR A 67 -5.03 19.97 -0.59
CA THR A 67 -3.59 20.15 -0.43
C THR A 67 -3.23 20.02 1.04
N VAL A 68 -2.24 19.19 1.35
CA VAL A 68 -1.67 19.07 2.68
C VAL A 68 -0.21 19.46 2.67
N GLN A 69 0.26 19.97 3.79
CA GLN A 69 1.65 20.26 4.05
C GLN A 69 2.08 19.57 5.32
N HIS A 70 3.32 19.08 5.37
CA HIS A 70 3.93 18.60 6.62
C HIS A 70 5.44 18.78 6.61
N ARG A 71 6.08 18.60 7.77
CA ARG A 71 7.53 18.59 7.88
C ARG A 71 8.14 17.41 7.12
N TRP A 72 9.25 17.64 6.42
CA TRP A 72 10.07 16.59 5.82
C TRP A 72 10.57 15.63 6.91
N MET A 73 10.65 14.34 6.59
CA MET A 73 11.16 13.32 7.49
C MET A 73 12.50 12.80 6.95
N ASP A 74 13.56 12.91 7.75
CA ASP A 74 14.93 12.55 7.33
C ASP A 74 15.24 11.04 7.42
N GLY A 75 14.30 10.26 7.96
CA GLY A 75 14.45 8.81 8.11
C GLY A 75 14.23 8.02 6.81
N PRO A 76 14.82 6.81 6.70
CA PRO A 76 14.66 5.97 5.52
C PRO A 76 13.20 5.56 5.33
N THR A 77 12.78 5.36 4.09
CA THR A 77 11.44 4.84 3.83
C THR A 77 11.35 3.36 4.21
N LEU A 78 10.15 2.80 4.42
CA LEU A 78 10.02 1.35 4.59
C LEU A 78 10.43 0.56 3.34
N LEU A 79 10.60 1.22 2.18
CA LEU A 79 11.15 0.58 0.99
C LEU A 79 12.65 0.28 1.16
N ASP A 80 13.37 1.19 1.83
CA ASP A 80 14.83 1.17 1.98
C ASP A 80 15.28 0.64 3.35
N ALA A 81 14.35 0.61 4.31
CA ALA A 81 14.57 0.16 5.69
C ALA A 81 15.24 -1.24 5.81
N PRO A 82 14.93 -2.25 4.98
CA PRO A 82 15.62 -3.55 5.06
C PRO A 82 17.14 -3.47 4.92
N THR A 83 17.65 -2.45 4.24
CA THR A 83 19.09 -2.24 4.05
C THR A 83 19.63 -1.17 5.00
N MET A 84 18.86 -0.11 5.28
CA MET A 84 19.35 1.03 6.05
C MET A 84 19.16 0.92 7.56
N THR A 85 18.09 0.25 7.99
CA THR A 85 17.72 0.06 9.40
C THR A 85 17.06 -1.33 9.57
N PRO A 86 17.80 -2.42 9.28
CA PRO A 86 17.25 -3.78 9.24
C PRO A 86 16.58 -4.20 10.55
N GLU A 87 17.15 -3.81 11.69
CA GLU A 87 16.74 -4.18 13.04
C GLU A 87 15.35 -3.68 13.45
N VAL A 88 14.83 -2.65 12.78
CA VAL A 88 13.49 -2.10 13.04
C VAL A 88 12.47 -2.43 11.96
N PHE A 89 12.89 -3.07 10.86
CA PHE A 89 12.01 -3.26 9.70
C PHE A 89 10.81 -4.17 10.03
N ALA A 90 11.06 -5.36 10.58
CA ALA A 90 9.99 -6.32 10.88
C ALA A 90 8.98 -5.76 11.91
N SER A 91 9.46 -5.10 12.96
CA SER A 91 8.60 -4.48 13.97
C SER A 91 7.79 -3.31 13.42
N ALA A 92 8.35 -2.53 12.49
CA ALA A 92 7.62 -1.47 11.81
C ALA A 92 6.50 -2.04 10.91
N ILE A 93 6.74 -3.14 10.19
CA ILE A 93 5.69 -3.81 9.40
C ILE A 93 4.58 -4.35 10.31
N ALA A 94 4.92 -4.96 11.44
CA ALA A 94 3.94 -5.42 12.43
C ALA A 94 3.08 -4.27 12.98
N GLU A 95 3.70 -3.11 13.24
CA GLU A 95 2.99 -1.92 13.69
C GLU A 95 2.03 -1.36 12.62
N VAL A 96 2.47 -1.24 11.35
CA VAL A 96 1.60 -0.81 10.25
C VAL A 96 0.42 -1.78 10.06
N ALA A 97 0.67 -3.08 10.13
CA ALA A 97 -0.40 -4.09 10.04
C ALA A 97 -1.39 -3.97 11.21
N THR A 98 -0.93 -3.61 12.40
CA THR A 98 -1.78 -3.33 13.55
C THR A 98 -2.68 -2.13 13.30
N TRP A 99 -2.15 -1.05 12.71
CA TRP A 99 -2.97 0.10 12.29
C TRP A 99 -4.05 -0.30 11.30
N VAL A 100 -3.69 -1.06 10.26
CA VAL A 100 -4.64 -1.54 9.23
C VAL A 100 -5.80 -2.31 9.86
N ARG A 101 -5.51 -3.23 10.80
CA ARG A 101 -6.55 -4.00 11.51
C ARG A 101 -7.44 -3.13 12.39
N ARG A 102 -6.87 -2.17 13.12
CA ARG A 102 -7.64 -1.26 13.98
C ARG A 102 -8.56 -0.33 13.18
N LEU A 103 -8.18 -0.03 11.95
CA LEU A 103 -8.96 0.79 11.02
C LEU A 103 -10.08 0.04 10.29
N ASP A 104 -10.09 -1.30 10.31
CA ASP A 104 -11.05 -2.12 9.54
C ASP A 104 -12.52 -1.71 9.75
N ARG A 105 -12.88 -1.40 11.00
CA ARG A 105 -14.24 -0.97 11.40
C ARG A 105 -14.44 0.54 11.40
N ARG A 106 -13.49 1.32 10.87
CA ARG A 106 -13.49 2.79 10.86
C ARG A 106 -13.62 3.31 9.45
N ASP A 107 -14.03 4.58 9.32
CA ASP A 107 -14.13 5.27 8.05
C ASP A 107 -12.80 5.89 7.59
N ALA A 108 -11.72 5.11 7.71
CA ALA A 108 -10.39 5.48 7.23
C ALA A 108 -9.58 4.22 6.88
N ARG A 109 -8.67 4.33 5.91
CA ARG A 109 -7.69 3.30 5.53
C ARG A 109 -6.32 3.93 5.33
N VAL A 110 -5.28 3.11 5.35
CA VAL A 110 -3.91 3.55 5.07
C VAL A 110 -3.44 2.92 3.76
N ASP A 111 -2.87 3.71 2.85
CA ASP A 111 -2.16 3.16 1.68
C ASP A 111 -0.85 2.52 2.16
N THR A 112 -0.83 1.18 2.20
CA THR A 112 0.30 0.38 2.69
C THR A 112 1.46 0.28 1.70
N ASN A 113 1.54 1.15 0.68
CA ASN A 113 2.76 1.30 -0.09
C ASN A 113 3.93 1.67 0.83
N LEU A 114 4.99 0.87 0.84
CA LEU A 114 6.14 1.07 1.73
C LEU A 114 6.81 2.44 1.58
N ALA A 115 6.73 3.06 0.40
CA ALA A 115 7.27 4.40 0.17
C ALA A 115 6.46 5.53 0.84
N ASN A 116 5.29 5.22 1.40
CA ASN A 116 4.44 6.17 2.13
C ASN A 116 4.81 6.26 3.61
N PHE A 117 5.79 5.50 4.07
CA PHE A 117 6.22 5.46 5.46
C PHE A 117 7.71 5.76 5.57
N CYS A 118 8.09 6.51 6.59
CA CYS A 118 9.48 6.70 7.02
C CYS A 118 9.70 6.12 8.41
N ILE A 119 10.89 5.62 8.69
CA ILE A 119 11.31 5.24 10.04
C ILE A 119 11.88 6.46 10.76
N VAL A 120 11.24 6.89 11.84
CA VAL A 120 11.73 8.00 12.69
C VAL A 120 11.75 7.54 14.14
N ASN A 121 12.89 7.72 14.79
CA ASN A 121 13.14 7.24 16.16
C ASN A 121 12.76 5.75 16.31
N GLY A 122 13.19 4.93 15.35
CA GLY A 122 12.97 3.49 15.32
C GLY A 122 11.54 3.03 15.05
N ARG A 123 10.62 3.92 14.65
CA ARG A 123 9.21 3.55 14.42
C ARG A 123 8.63 4.14 13.13
N PRO A 124 7.63 3.50 12.51
CA PRO A 124 7.04 3.99 11.28
C PRO A 124 6.23 5.28 11.52
N VAL A 125 6.29 6.18 10.54
CA VAL A 125 5.47 7.40 10.42
C VAL A 125 4.86 7.40 9.02
N LEU A 126 3.53 7.54 8.91
CA LEU A 126 2.80 7.64 7.65
C LEU A 126 2.98 9.06 7.08
N VAL A 127 3.87 9.21 6.10
CA VAL A 127 4.19 10.50 5.47
C VAL A 127 3.32 10.80 4.25
N ASP A 128 2.55 9.83 3.73
CA ASP A 128 1.61 10.03 2.63
C ASP A 128 0.18 9.77 3.06
N VAL A 129 -0.52 10.86 3.41
CA VAL A 129 -1.93 10.84 3.85
C VAL A 129 -2.91 11.26 2.74
N LEU A 130 -2.41 11.62 1.56
CA LEU A 130 -3.23 11.98 0.41
C LEU A 130 -3.19 10.90 -0.67
N PRO A 131 -4.34 10.58 -1.31
CA PRO A 131 -5.69 11.04 -0.96
C PRO A 131 -6.21 10.45 0.37
N PRO A 132 -7.19 11.09 1.05
CA PRO A 132 -7.81 10.52 2.24
C PRO A 132 -8.61 9.27 1.86
N LEU A 133 -8.21 8.08 2.32
CA LEU A 133 -8.90 6.84 1.98
C LEU A 133 -10.10 6.62 2.90
N VAL A 134 -11.28 7.10 2.47
CA VAL A 134 -12.53 7.07 3.24
C VAL A 134 -13.50 5.99 2.68
N PRO A 135 -13.65 4.83 3.34
CA PRO A 135 -14.53 3.73 2.89
C PRO A 135 -15.96 4.11 2.51
N SER A 136 -16.61 5.00 3.27
CA SER A 136 -17.98 5.47 3.00
C SER A 136 -18.11 6.21 1.68
N ARG A 137 -16.98 6.68 1.12
CA ARG A 137 -16.87 7.37 -0.17
C ARG A 137 -16.21 6.52 -1.25
N ARG A 138 -16.02 5.21 -1.01
CA ARG A 138 -15.48 4.28 -2.01
C ARG A 138 -16.36 4.35 -3.26
N PRO A 139 -15.82 4.78 -4.43
CA PRO A 139 -16.60 4.75 -5.66
C PRO A 139 -16.86 3.30 -6.08
N ARG A 140 -17.93 3.08 -6.85
CA ARG A 140 -18.16 1.77 -7.47
C ARG A 140 -17.09 1.51 -8.53
N PRO A 141 -16.50 0.30 -8.60
CA PRO A 141 -15.56 -0.03 -9.66
C PRO A 141 -16.26 -0.02 -11.02
N THR A 142 -15.64 0.60 -12.01
CA THR A 142 -16.18 0.66 -13.40
C THR A 142 -15.34 -0.13 -14.40
N SER A 143 -14.24 -0.72 -13.93
CA SER A 143 -13.19 -1.31 -14.75
C SER A 143 -12.43 -2.36 -13.94
N LEU A 144 -11.69 -3.28 -14.60
CA LEU A 144 -10.88 -4.28 -13.88
C LEU A 144 -9.76 -3.60 -13.07
N PHE A 145 -9.25 -2.48 -13.57
CA PHE A 145 -8.28 -1.68 -12.82
C PHE A 145 -8.90 -1.10 -11.55
N ASP A 146 -10.11 -0.52 -11.63
CA ASP A 146 -10.78 0.03 -10.46
C ASP A 146 -11.08 -1.05 -9.44
N ASP A 147 -11.54 -2.22 -9.87
CA ASP A 147 -11.79 -3.35 -8.96
C ASP A 147 -10.53 -3.70 -8.15
N LEU A 148 -9.40 -3.86 -8.84
CA LEU A 148 -8.14 -4.21 -8.21
C LEU A 148 -7.56 -3.08 -7.35
N PHE A 149 -7.59 -1.84 -7.85
CA PHE A 149 -7.04 -0.67 -7.16
C PHE A 149 -7.87 -0.28 -5.94
N LEU A 150 -9.20 -0.23 -6.07
CA LEU A 150 -10.08 0.10 -4.95
C LEU A 150 -10.01 -0.96 -3.86
N SER A 151 -9.90 -2.24 -4.22
CA SER A 151 -9.69 -3.30 -3.24
C SER A 151 -8.36 -3.13 -2.50
N LEU A 152 -7.29 -2.77 -3.20
CA LEU A 152 -6.00 -2.41 -2.58
C LEU A 152 -6.09 -1.19 -1.65
N CYS A 153 -7.00 -0.25 -1.90
CA CYS A 153 -7.19 0.94 -1.06
C CYS A 153 -8.14 0.71 0.12
N PHE A 154 -9.11 -0.19 0.01
CA PHE A 154 -10.24 -0.26 0.95
C PHE A 154 -10.42 -1.61 1.66
N ASP A 155 -10.00 -2.71 1.05
CA ASP A 155 -10.28 -4.04 1.60
C ASP A 155 -9.13 -4.49 2.49
N THR A 156 -9.37 -4.51 3.80
CA THR A 156 -8.37 -4.82 4.85
C THR A 156 -7.58 -6.09 4.56
N SER A 157 -8.25 -7.14 4.11
CA SER A 157 -7.58 -8.41 3.80
C SER A 157 -6.64 -8.32 2.58
N VAL A 158 -6.94 -7.44 1.62
CA VAL A 158 -6.10 -7.17 0.44
C VAL A 158 -4.95 -6.25 0.83
N ILE A 159 -5.21 -5.23 1.64
CA ILE A 159 -4.21 -4.29 2.17
C ILE A 159 -3.12 -5.04 2.95
N LEU A 160 -3.51 -6.00 3.81
CA LEU A 160 -2.58 -6.81 4.59
C LEU A 160 -1.75 -7.76 3.71
N ASP A 161 -2.38 -8.42 2.73
CA ASP A 161 -1.67 -9.31 1.80
C ASP A 161 -0.65 -8.53 0.96
N ALA A 162 -1.03 -7.34 0.49
CA ALA A 162 -0.16 -6.44 -0.24
C ALA A 162 1.00 -5.94 0.63
N LEU A 163 0.73 -5.47 1.85
CA LEU A 163 1.77 -5.02 2.80
C LEU A 163 2.80 -6.13 3.04
N CYS A 164 2.35 -7.32 3.41
CA CYS A 164 3.23 -8.45 3.70
C CYS A 164 4.02 -8.90 2.46
N GLY A 165 3.36 -8.97 1.30
CA GLY A 165 4.01 -9.34 0.04
C GLY A 165 5.07 -8.33 -0.40
N TYR A 166 4.78 -7.02 -0.29
CA TYR A 166 5.76 -5.98 -0.59
C TYR A 166 6.92 -5.99 0.40
N ALA A 167 6.64 -6.17 1.70
CA ALA A 167 7.68 -6.23 2.72
C ALA A 167 8.63 -7.41 2.48
N LEU A 168 8.09 -8.61 2.23
CA LEU A 168 8.90 -9.79 1.94
C LEU A 168 9.73 -9.60 0.67
N ARG A 169 9.14 -8.99 -0.36
CA ARG A 169 9.89 -8.66 -1.57
C ARG A 169 11.08 -7.74 -1.28
N GLN A 170 10.94 -6.72 -0.43
CA GLN A 170 12.07 -5.85 -0.09
C GLN A 170 13.10 -6.54 0.82
N ALA A 171 12.65 -7.34 1.80
CA ALA A 171 13.55 -8.15 2.61
C ALA A 171 14.40 -9.09 1.73
N ILE A 172 13.79 -9.80 0.79
CA ILE A 172 14.49 -10.69 -0.15
C ILE A 172 15.50 -9.90 -1.00
N ARG A 173 15.15 -8.69 -1.48
CA ARG A 173 16.06 -7.84 -2.26
C ARG A 173 17.25 -7.33 -1.47
N SER A 174 17.14 -7.20 -0.15
CA SER A 174 18.26 -6.80 0.69
C SER A 174 19.36 -7.87 0.76
N GLY A 175 19.00 -9.14 0.54
CA GLY A 175 19.91 -10.28 0.67
C GLY A 175 20.20 -10.72 2.10
N ASP A 176 19.69 -10.00 3.11
CA ASP A 176 19.93 -10.30 4.52
C ASP A 176 18.97 -11.40 5.03
N ARG A 177 19.54 -12.56 5.37
CA ARG A 177 18.78 -13.72 5.88
C ARG A 177 18.15 -13.46 7.25
N GLY A 178 18.77 -12.65 8.11
CA GLY A 178 18.22 -12.27 9.41
C GLY A 178 16.94 -11.46 9.25
N VAL A 179 16.99 -10.41 8.41
CA VAL A 179 15.82 -9.58 8.08
C VAL A 179 14.67 -10.40 7.49
N ILE A 180 15.00 -11.33 6.59
CA ILE A 180 14.00 -12.24 5.99
C ILE A 180 13.35 -13.12 7.05
N ALA A 181 14.15 -13.70 7.97
CA ALA A 181 13.65 -14.57 9.03
C ALA A 181 12.75 -13.83 10.02
N ASP A 182 13.18 -12.65 10.48
CA ASP A 182 12.41 -11.82 11.41
C ASP A 182 11.06 -11.40 10.79
N LEU A 183 11.07 -10.97 9.53
CA LEU A 183 9.85 -10.60 8.83
C LEU A 183 8.95 -11.81 8.59
N LEU A 184 9.50 -12.98 8.27
CA LEU A 184 8.71 -14.20 8.10
C LEU A 184 7.94 -14.57 9.37
N GLY A 185 8.54 -14.38 10.55
CA GLY A 185 7.86 -14.54 11.85
C GLY A 185 6.61 -13.66 11.91
N VAL A 186 6.79 -12.35 11.69
CA VAL A 186 5.69 -11.37 11.66
C VAL A 186 4.62 -11.75 10.63
N VAL A 187 4.99 -12.10 9.41
CA VAL A 187 4.03 -12.42 8.34
C VAL A 187 3.18 -13.66 8.68
N ASN A 188 3.76 -14.67 9.34
CA ASN A 188 3.00 -15.85 9.73
C ASN A 188 1.92 -15.52 10.77
N ASP A 189 2.19 -14.59 11.69
CA ASP A 189 1.22 -14.13 12.69
C ASP A 189 0.17 -13.17 12.10
N LEU A 190 0.54 -12.43 11.05
CA LEU A 190 -0.33 -11.43 10.44
C LEU A 190 -1.40 -12.04 9.53
N VAL A 191 -1.11 -13.21 8.96
CA VAL A 191 -1.90 -13.80 7.89
C VAL A 191 -2.71 -14.98 8.44
N SER A 192 -3.87 -14.68 9.00
CA SER A 192 -4.91 -15.69 9.26
C SER A 192 -5.78 -15.86 8.01
N SER A 193 -6.24 -17.08 7.73
CA SER A 193 -7.14 -17.36 6.62
C SER A 193 -8.58 -17.01 6.98
N PRO A 194 -9.21 -16.08 6.24
CA PRO A 194 -10.59 -16.28 5.84
C PRO A 194 -10.72 -16.36 4.31
N GLU A 195 -11.70 -17.17 3.92
CA GLU A 195 -12.21 -17.38 2.56
C GLU A 195 -12.86 -16.10 2.05
N THR A 196 -12.09 -15.27 1.35
CA THR A 196 -12.65 -14.26 0.47
C THR A 196 -12.22 -14.57 -0.95
N THR A 197 -13.18 -14.57 -1.86
CA THR A 197 -13.00 -14.85 -3.29
C THR A 197 -12.98 -13.54 -4.07
N GLY A 198 -12.40 -13.54 -5.27
CA GLY A 198 -12.39 -12.39 -6.16
C GLY A 198 -11.00 -11.97 -6.62
N LEU A 199 -10.98 -11.22 -7.73
CA LEU A 199 -9.76 -10.91 -8.48
C LEU A 199 -8.65 -10.33 -7.59
N ALA A 200 -8.93 -9.23 -6.89
CA ALA A 200 -7.92 -8.57 -6.07
C ALA A 200 -7.38 -9.50 -4.98
N LYS A 201 -8.26 -10.28 -4.34
CA LYS A 201 -7.85 -11.18 -3.27
C LYS A 201 -6.92 -12.27 -3.78
N GLU A 202 -7.30 -12.96 -4.85
CA GLU A 202 -6.45 -13.97 -5.51
C GLU A 202 -5.11 -13.38 -5.94
N TRP A 203 -5.13 -12.19 -6.54
CA TRP A 203 -3.95 -11.49 -7.04
C TRP A 203 -2.92 -11.20 -5.94
N PHE A 204 -3.33 -10.57 -4.83
CA PHE A 204 -2.41 -10.22 -3.75
C PHE A 204 -2.07 -11.42 -2.85
N ARG A 205 -3.00 -12.36 -2.68
CA ARG A 205 -2.74 -13.60 -1.95
C ARG A 205 -1.69 -14.46 -2.65
N ALA A 206 -1.77 -14.61 -3.98
CA ALA A 206 -0.79 -15.34 -4.76
C ALA A 206 0.61 -14.71 -4.65
N ARG A 207 0.70 -13.37 -4.73
CA ARG A 207 1.96 -12.65 -4.52
C ARG A 207 2.56 -12.93 -3.15
N LEU A 208 1.75 -12.85 -2.10
CA LEU A 208 2.19 -13.14 -0.74
C LEU A 208 2.63 -14.61 -0.58
N LYS A 209 1.87 -15.57 -1.10
CA LYS A 209 2.23 -16.99 -1.06
C LYS A 209 3.56 -17.26 -1.75
N LEU A 210 3.77 -16.70 -2.94
CA LEU A 210 5.03 -16.85 -3.67
C LEU A 210 6.19 -16.15 -2.96
N ALA A 211 5.98 -14.95 -2.40
CA ALA A 211 6.99 -14.26 -1.60
C ALA A 211 7.38 -15.05 -0.34
N ARG A 212 6.42 -15.70 0.34
CA ARG A 212 6.71 -16.58 1.49
C ARG A 212 7.52 -17.80 1.07
N ARG A 213 7.20 -18.42 -0.07
CA ARG A 213 7.99 -19.55 -0.61
C ARG A 213 9.41 -19.12 -0.95
N ALA A 214 9.59 -17.96 -1.59
CA ALA A 214 10.90 -17.41 -1.93
C ALA A 214 11.73 -17.09 -0.68
N ALA A 215 11.12 -16.44 0.32
CA ALA A 215 11.74 -16.14 1.60
C ALA A 215 12.20 -17.40 2.36
N ARG A 216 11.52 -18.53 2.15
CA ARG A 216 11.88 -19.85 2.71
C ARG A 216 12.88 -20.62 1.85
N GLY A 217 13.32 -20.09 0.71
CA GLY A 217 14.20 -20.77 -0.24
C GLY A 217 13.54 -21.90 -1.03
N VAL A 218 12.21 -21.98 -1.04
CA VAL A 218 11.45 -23.02 -1.79
C VAL A 218 11.34 -22.70 -3.28
N VAL A 219 11.39 -21.42 -3.64
CA VAL A 219 11.39 -20.96 -5.03
C VAL A 219 12.45 -19.88 -5.21
N ASP A 220 12.92 -19.71 -6.44
CA ASP A 220 13.88 -18.67 -6.79
C ASP A 220 13.30 -17.25 -6.54
N PRO A 221 14.03 -16.35 -5.87
CA PRO A 221 13.71 -14.93 -5.80
C PRO A 221 13.37 -14.26 -7.15
N GLU A 222 14.04 -14.65 -8.24
CA GLU A 222 13.80 -14.12 -9.58
C GLU A 222 12.38 -14.42 -10.05
N MET A 223 11.93 -15.66 -9.90
CA MET A 223 10.55 -16.07 -10.21
C MET A 223 9.52 -15.25 -9.43
N MET A 224 9.79 -14.96 -8.16
CA MET A 224 8.94 -14.07 -7.37
C MET A 224 8.94 -12.65 -7.93
N HIS A 225 10.10 -12.11 -8.32
CA HIS A 225 10.20 -10.77 -8.92
C HIS A 225 9.48 -10.65 -10.26
N GLU A 226 9.60 -11.65 -11.13
CA GLU A 226 8.84 -11.75 -12.38
C GLU A 226 7.34 -11.75 -12.13
N PHE A 227 6.87 -12.57 -11.19
CA PHE A 227 5.46 -12.61 -10.84
C PHE A 227 4.98 -11.27 -10.27
N PHE A 228 5.78 -10.60 -9.42
CA PHE A 228 5.47 -9.25 -8.93
C PHE A 228 5.43 -8.20 -10.05
N ALA A 229 6.22 -8.38 -11.11
CA ALA A 229 6.22 -7.51 -12.28
C ALA A 229 4.98 -7.75 -13.16
N LEU A 230 4.60 -9.02 -13.36
CA LEU A 230 3.39 -9.44 -14.05
C LEU A 230 2.13 -8.87 -13.35
N THR A 231 2.11 -8.97 -12.02
CA THR A 231 1.02 -8.56 -11.13
C THR A 231 1.11 -7.09 -10.68
N SER A 232 1.90 -6.27 -11.36
CA SER A 232 2.06 -4.85 -11.02
C SER A 232 0.79 -4.05 -11.34
N VAL A 233 0.11 -3.56 -10.30
CA VAL A 233 -1.04 -2.65 -10.44
C VAL A 233 -0.69 -1.42 -11.27
N LEU A 234 0.56 -0.94 -11.18
CA LEU A 234 1.01 0.26 -11.89
C LEU A 234 1.06 0.00 -13.39
N LYS A 235 1.62 -1.15 -13.80
CA LYS A 235 1.57 -1.56 -15.20
C LYS A 235 0.13 -1.85 -15.63
N PHE A 236 -0.67 -2.48 -14.76
CA PHE A 236 -2.07 -2.81 -15.02
C PHE A 236 -2.92 -1.59 -15.39
N ARG A 237 -2.66 -0.45 -14.74
CA ARG A 237 -3.30 0.86 -15.01
C ARG A 237 -3.22 1.29 -16.48
N HIS A 238 -2.13 0.94 -17.16
CA HIS A 238 -1.84 1.42 -18.51
C HIS A 238 -2.45 0.59 -19.63
N PHE A 239 -2.99 -0.59 -19.33
CA PHE A 239 -3.74 -1.37 -20.31
C PHE A 239 -5.17 -0.83 -20.46
N ASP A 240 -5.75 -1.03 -21.63
CA ASP A 240 -7.19 -0.95 -21.87
C ASP A 240 -7.91 -2.18 -21.30
N GLU A 241 -9.25 -2.20 -21.32
CA GLU A 241 -10.00 -3.34 -20.75
C GLU A 241 -9.71 -4.69 -21.42
N PRO A 242 -9.64 -4.80 -22.77
CA PRO A 242 -9.19 -6.04 -23.41
C PRO A 242 -7.80 -6.49 -22.96
N GLY A 243 -6.83 -5.56 -22.85
CA GLY A 243 -5.50 -5.86 -22.34
C GLY A 243 -5.49 -6.28 -20.86
N ARG A 244 -6.33 -5.66 -20.03
CA ARG A 244 -6.52 -6.04 -18.62
C ARG A 244 -7.05 -7.45 -18.49
N ARG A 245 -8.07 -7.84 -19.27
CA ARG A 245 -8.60 -9.21 -19.29
C ARG A 245 -7.52 -10.23 -19.65
N ARG A 246 -6.79 -10.00 -20.76
CA ARG A 246 -5.67 -10.88 -21.14
C ARG A 246 -4.64 -11.04 -20.03
N ARG A 247 -4.32 -9.94 -19.33
CA ARG A 247 -3.40 -9.98 -18.19
C ARG A 247 -3.97 -10.74 -17.00
N VAL A 248 -5.26 -10.63 -16.71
CA VAL A 248 -5.93 -11.44 -15.68
C VAL A 248 -5.83 -12.92 -16.02
N ASP A 249 -6.10 -13.30 -17.27
CA ASP A 249 -5.99 -14.69 -17.74
C ASP A 249 -4.56 -15.23 -17.61
N GLU A 250 -3.56 -14.43 -18.01
CA GLU A 250 -2.13 -14.73 -17.87
C GLU A 250 -1.74 -14.98 -16.40
N VAL A 251 -2.23 -14.13 -15.48
CA VAL A 251 -2.01 -14.29 -14.04
C VAL A 251 -2.68 -15.57 -13.53
N ALA A 252 -3.91 -15.86 -13.96
CA ALA A 252 -4.64 -17.06 -13.54
C ALA A 252 -3.94 -18.35 -14.00
N ILE A 253 -3.39 -18.36 -15.23
CA ILE A 253 -2.55 -19.46 -15.72
C ILE A 253 -1.33 -19.62 -14.81
N ARG A 254 -0.62 -18.51 -14.53
CA ARG A 254 0.61 -18.56 -13.74
C ARG A 254 0.37 -18.98 -12.29
N ILE A 255 -0.77 -18.61 -11.70
CA ILE A 255 -1.19 -19.09 -10.37
C ILE A 255 -1.33 -20.61 -10.37
N ARG A 256 -1.97 -21.20 -11.38
CA ARG A 256 -2.13 -22.65 -11.50
C ARG A 256 -0.79 -23.37 -11.71
N GLU A 257 0.05 -22.86 -12.61
CA GLU A 257 1.39 -23.44 -12.88
C GLU A 257 2.29 -23.46 -11.65
N LEU A 258 2.15 -22.43 -10.80
CA LEU A 258 2.97 -22.28 -9.60
C LEU A 258 2.35 -22.92 -8.36
N ASP A 259 1.13 -23.46 -8.43
CA ASP A 259 0.38 -23.98 -7.27
C ASP A 259 0.26 -22.93 -6.14
N LEU A 260 -0.33 -21.77 -6.47
CA LEU A 260 -0.52 -20.62 -5.58
C LEU A 260 -1.97 -20.43 -5.14
#